data_AF-A0A1H9JSJ8-F1
#
_entry.id   AF-A0A1H9JSJ8-F1
#
_cell.length_a   1.000
_cell.length_b   1.000
_cell.length_c   1.000
_cell.angle_alpha   90.00
_cell.angle_beta   90.00
_cell.angle_gamma   90.00
#
_symmetry.space_group_name_H-M   'P 1'
#
loop_
_entity.id
_entity.type
_entity.pdbx_description
1 polymer ?
#
loop_
_entity_poly.entity_id
_entity_poly.type
_entity_poly.pdbx_seq_one_letter_code
_entity_poly.pdbx_strand_id
1 'polypeptide(L)' 'MLKYEDGSEVWLTDILTNDKEAALSRAAQLLEQTKTDENGCMVTDTQGPRKIRFKGRQVAAYRFIFCVLNHSILT' A
#
# COMPACT_ATOMS: atom_id res chain seq x y z
N MET A 1 10.89 -27.28 -3.92
CA MET A 1 9.78 -26.44 -4.42
C MET A 1 10.35 -25.04 -4.64
N LEU A 2 10.52 -24.60 -5.89
CA LEU A 2 10.97 -23.24 -6.19
C LEU A 2 9.77 -22.31 -6.00
N LYS A 3 9.74 -21.53 -4.91
CA LYS A 3 8.80 -20.41 -4.78
C LYS A 3 9.34 -19.27 -5.64
N TYR A 4 8.63 -18.92 -6.70
CA TYR A 4 8.88 -17.69 -7.43
C TYR A 4 8.26 -16.56 -6.60
N GLU A 5 9.08 -15.86 -5.82
CA GLU A 5 8.63 -14.65 -5.13
C GLU A 5 8.57 -13.53 -6.16
N ASP A 6 7.37 -12.96 -6.40
CA ASP A 6 7.27 -11.72 -7.16
C ASP A 6 8.13 -10.67 -6.43
N GLY A 7 8.98 -9.94 -7.16
CA GLY A 7 9.82 -8.91 -6.55
C GLY A 7 9.01 -7.88 -5.75
N SER A 8 7.70 -7.74 -6.00
CA SER A 8 6.79 -6.92 -5.19
C SER A 8 6.60 -7.46 -3.77
N GLU A 9 6.54 -8.78 -3.62
CA GLU A 9 6.36 -9.47 -2.35
C GLU A 9 7.62 -9.39 -1.51
N VAL A 10 8.79 -9.58 -2.12
CA VAL A 10 10.09 -9.39 -1.44
C VAL A 10 10.21 -7.97 -0.89
N TRP A 11 9.89 -6.98 -1.72
CA TRP A 11 9.94 -5.57 -1.32
C TRP A 11 8.91 -5.22 -0.23
N LEU A 12 7.68 -5.77 -0.31
CA LEU A 12 6.68 -5.58 0.75
C LEU A 12 7.12 -6.25 2.05
N THR A 13 7.72 -7.45 1.99
CA THR A 13 8.24 -8.16 3.15
C THR A 13 9.34 -7.35 3.85
N ASP A 14 10.26 -6.78 3.08
CA ASP A 14 11.31 -5.90 3.59
C ASP A 14 10.72 -4.69 4.32
N ILE A 15 9.75 -4.00 3.71
CA ILE A 15 9.08 -2.85 4.33
C ILE A 15 8.37 -3.22 5.63
N LEU A 16 7.61 -4.32 5.62
CA LEU A 16 6.86 -4.75 6.81
C LEU A 16 7.77 -5.19 7.95
N THR A 17 8.99 -5.61 7.65
CA THR A 17 9.97 -6.07 8.63
C THR A 17 10.86 -4.93 9.14
N ASN A 18 11.36 -4.09 8.25
CA ASN A 18 12.42 -3.12 8.54
C ASN A 18 11.93 -1.67 8.62
N ASP A 19 10.80 -1.33 7.99
CA ASP A 19 10.32 0.06 7.87
C ASP A 19 8.84 0.22 8.22
N LYS A 20 8.33 -0.66 9.05
CA LYS A 20 6.90 -0.78 9.36
C LYS A 20 6.28 0.54 9.81
N GLU A 21 6.92 1.26 10.72
CA GLU A 21 6.42 2.53 11.25
C GLU A 21 6.33 3.61 10.16
N ALA A 22 7.37 3.72 9.33
CA ALA A 22 7.38 4.65 8.20
C ALA A 22 6.29 4.29 7.17
N ALA A 23 6.07 2.99 6.93
CA ALA A 23 5.02 2.52 6.06
C ALA A 23 3.62 2.84 6.60
N LEU A 24 3.39 2.61 7.90
CA LEU A 24 2.13 2.94 8.59
C LEU A 24 1.86 4.44 8.56
N SER A 25 2.86 5.26 8.87
CA SER A 25 2.77 6.72 8.76
C SER A 25 2.39 7.14 7.33
N ARG A 26 3.01 6.52 6.33
CA ARG A 26 2.68 6.81 4.93
C ARG A 26 1.27 6.37 4.56
N ALA A 27 0.81 5.22 5.05
CA ALA A 27 -0.56 4.76 4.82
C ALA A 27 -1.57 5.74 5.44
N ALA A 28 -1.34 6.19 6.68
CA ALA A 28 -2.19 7.19 7.34
C ALA A 28 -2.28 8.50 6.53
N GLN A 29 -1.14 9.05 6.09
CA GLN A 29 -1.13 10.26 5.24
C GLN A 29 -1.92 10.09 3.94
N LEU A 30 -1.95 8.89 3.36
CA LEU A 30 -2.72 8.63 2.14
C LEU A 30 -4.22 8.58 2.43
N LEU A 31 -4.62 8.03 3.57
CA LEU A 31 -6.01 7.98 4.01
C LEU A 31 -6.55 9.37 4.34
N GLU A 32 -5.74 10.25 4.94
CA GLU A 32 -6.10 11.66 5.20
C GLU A 32 -6.43 12.45 3.93
N GLN A 33 -5.97 11.98 2.76
CA GLN A 33 -6.22 12.61 1.47
C GLN A 33 -7.47 12.05 0.76
N THR A 34 -8.18 11.13 1.41
CA THR A 34 -9.43 10.57 0.90
C THR A 34 -10.63 11.35 1.41
N LYS A 35 -11.74 11.25 0.68
CA LYS A 35 -13.06 11.71 1.12
C LYS A 35 -13.94 10.47 1.27
N THR A 36 -14.89 10.52 2.20
CA THR A 36 -15.92 9.49 2.31
C THR A 36 -17.04 9.80 1.34
N ASP A 37 -17.42 8.83 0.50
CA ASP A 37 -18.57 8.95 -0.39
C ASP A 37 -19.89 8.57 0.31
N GLU A 38 -21.00 8.62 -0.44
CA GLU A 38 -22.34 8.27 0.05
C GLU A 38 -22.49 6.81 0.50
N ASN A 39 -21.58 5.92 0.09
CA ASN A 39 -21.55 4.51 0.46
C ASN A 39 -20.61 4.23 1.63
N GLY A 40 -19.99 5.26 2.22
CA GLY A 40 -19.00 5.11 3.28
C GLY A 40 -17.61 4.69 2.77
N CYS A 41 -17.37 4.72 1.46
CA CYS A 41 -16.10 4.35 0.86
C CYS A 41 -15.12 5.52 0.87
N MET A 42 -13.85 5.25 1.17
CA MET A 42 -12.77 6.23 1.08
C MET A 42 -12.30 6.35 -0.38
N VAL A 43 -12.58 7.50 -0.99
CA VAL A 43 -12.31 7.76 -2.41
C VAL A 43 -11.37 8.96 -2.61
N THR A 44 -10.71 8.97 -3.76
CA THR A 44 -9.95 10.13 -4.26
C THR A 44 -10.41 10.44 -5.68
N ASP A 45 -10.52 11.73 -6.00
CA ASP A 45 -10.95 12.22 -7.32
C ASP A 45 -9.89 11.88 -8.40
N THR A 46 -9.89 10.64 -8.88
CA THR A 46 -8.89 10.09 -9.80
C THR A 46 -9.56 9.26 -10.89
N GLN A 47 -9.05 9.32 -12.13
CA GLN A 47 -9.57 8.54 -13.26
C GLN A 47 -9.16 7.06 -13.22
N GLY A 48 -8.22 6.69 -12.35
CA GLY A 48 -7.73 5.32 -12.22
C GLY A 48 -6.92 5.14 -10.94
N PRO A 49 -6.39 3.93 -10.68
CA PRO A 49 -5.72 3.63 -9.43
C PRO A 49 -4.56 4.59 -9.15
N ARG A 50 -4.65 5.31 -8.03
CA ARG A 50 -3.60 6.20 -7.56
C ARG A 50 -2.31 5.41 -7.36
N LYS A 51 -1.20 5.87 -7.95
CA LYS A 51 0.14 5.30 -7.75
C LYS A 51 0.94 6.16 -6.77
N ILE A 52 1.74 5.52 -5.94
CA ILE A 52 2.66 6.17 -5.01
C ILE A 52 4.08 5.63 -5.23
N ARG A 53 5.07 6.42 -4.84
CA ARG A 53 6.45 5.95 -4.71
C ARG A 53 6.80 5.85 -3.23
N PHE A 54 7.36 4.71 -2.82
CA PHE A 54 7.84 4.49 -1.46
C PHE A 54 9.13 3.67 -1.55
N LYS A 55 10.17 4.06 -0.82
CA LYS A 55 11.51 3.42 -0.85
C LYS A 55 11.95 2.93 -2.25
N GLY A 56 11.93 3.82 -3.24
CA GLY A 56 12.40 3.54 -4.60
C GLY A 56 11.45 2.76 -5.51
N ARG A 57 10.34 2.20 -5.01
CA ARG A 57 9.37 1.45 -5.83
C ARG A 57 8.08 2.24 -6.04
N GLN A 58 7.51 2.11 -7.24
CA GLN A 58 6.18 2.62 -7.56
C GLN A 58 5.14 1.49 -7.47
N VAL A 59 4.08 1.72 -6.68
CA VAL A 59 3.00 0.75 -6.45
C VAL A 59 1.63 1.44 -6.43
N ALA A 60 0.57 0.67 -6.59
CA ALA A 60 -0.78 1.18 -6.39
C ALA A 60 -1.04 1.48 -4.90
N ALA A 61 -1.61 2.64 -4.60
CA ALA A 61 -1.83 3.14 -3.25
C ALA A 61 -2.72 2.18 -2.44
N TYR A 62 -3.81 1.70 -3.04
CA TYR A 62 -4.74 0.78 -2.35
C TYR A 62 -4.05 -0.53 -1.93
N ARG A 63 -3.20 -1.12 -2.80
CA ARG A 63 -2.45 -2.34 -2.49
C ARG A 63 -1.45 -2.09 -1.36
N PHE A 64 -0.74 -0.97 -1.43
CA PHE A 64 0.20 -0.58 -0.37
C PHE A 64 -0.52 -0.42 0.98
N ILE A 65 -1.60 0.38 1.01
CA ILE A 65 -2.40 0.61 2.22
C ILE A 65 -2.92 -0.73 2.78
N PHE A 66 -3.51 -1.57 1.93
CA PHE A 66 -4.01 -2.87 2.36
C PHE A 66 -2.90 -3.72 3.00
N CYS A 67 -1.76 -3.88 2.33
CA CYS A 67 -0.71 -4.77 2.81
C CYS A 67 -0.09 -4.24 4.11
N VAL A 68 0.08 -2.93 4.22
CA VAL A 68 0.64 -2.26 5.40
C VAL A 68 -0.30 -2.31 6.60
N LEU A 69 -1.60 -2.10 6.41
CA LEU A 69 -2.55 -2.12 7.52
C LEU A 69 -2.88 -3.53 8.01
N ASN A 70 -2.88 -4.51 7.11
CA ASN A 70 -3.20 -5.90 7.46
C ASN A 70 -1.96 -6.74 7.81
N HIS A 71 -0.75 -6.18 7.68
CA HIS A 71 0.52 -6.91 7.75
C HIS A 71 0.52 -8.20 6.92
N SER A 72 -0.08 -8.13 5.72
CA SER A 72 -0.31 -9.30 4.86
C SER A 72 -0.02 -8.94 3.42
N ILE A 73 0.58 -9.88 2.68
CA ILE A 73 0.93 -9.69 1.27
C ILE A 73 -0.10 -10.44 0.43
N LEU A 74 -0.84 -9.71 -0.40
CA LEU A 74 -1.70 -10.30 -1.43
C LEU A 74 -0.81 -10.92 -2.51
N THR A 75 -0.91 -12.25 -2.64
CA THR A 75 -0.27 -13.10 -3.65
C THR A 75 -1.19 -13.26 -4.86
#